data_AF-A0A7X9A096-F1
#
_entry.id   AF-A0A7X9A096-F1
#
_cell.length_a   1.000
_cell.length_b   1.000
_cell.length_c   1.000
_cell.angle_alpha   90.00
_cell.angle_beta   90.00
_cell.angle_gamma   90.00
#
_symmetry.space_group_name_H-M   'P 1'
#
loop_
_entity.id
_entity.type
_entity.pdbx_description
1 polymer ?
#
loop_
_entity_poly.entity_id
_entity_poly.type
_entity_poly.pdbx_seq_one_letter_code
_entity_poly.pdbx_strand_id
1 'polypeptide(L)'
;TFTSPQFGGFASNLALVVELEEKAPISEISIAQNQGSGGAFTVAVSNEPDPTGGVTLTEGSFTGPEYTVDAHNDDGEPIEARYVIINFTELPTLSNTNSSDRPYGLRISEIDVK
;
A
#
# COMPACT_ATOMS: atom_id res chain seq x y z
N THR A 1 3.59 16.53 -6.26
CA THR A 1 2.22 16.50 -5.70
C THR A 1 1.23 16.86 -6.80
N PHE A 2 -0.06 16.60 -6.60
CA PHE A 2 -1.09 16.59 -7.63
C PHE A 2 -2.31 17.41 -7.20
N THR A 3 -3.13 17.82 -8.18
CA THR A 3 -4.34 18.64 -8.00
C THR A 3 -5.58 17.82 -7.60
N SER A 4 -5.58 16.51 -7.83
CA SER A 4 -6.65 15.58 -7.44
C SER A 4 -6.06 14.29 -6.86
N PRO A 5 -6.83 13.51 -6.07
CA PRO A 5 -6.34 12.29 -5.45
C PRO A 5 -6.01 11.19 -6.47
N GLN A 6 -6.71 11.11 -7.60
CA GLN A 6 -6.43 10.14 -8.68
C GLN A 6 -5.27 10.61 -9.56
N PHE A 7 -4.12 10.92 -8.94
CA PHE A 7 -2.88 11.32 -9.62
C PHE A 7 -3.07 12.49 -10.61
N GLY A 8 -3.99 13.42 -10.35
CA GLY A 8 -4.30 14.51 -11.28
C GLY A 8 -4.88 14.06 -12.63
N GLY A 9 -5.33 12.81 -12.75
CA GLY A 9 -5.77 12.19 -14.00
C GLY A 9 -4.64 11.63 -14.87
N PHE A 10 -3.39 11.64 -14.40
CA PHE A 10 -2.24 11.15 -15.18
C PHE A 10 -2.01 9.65 -15.06
N ALA A 11 -2.54 9.01 -14.02
CA ALA A 11 -2.45 7.58 -13.79
C ALA A 11 -3.71 7.08 -13.07
N SER A 12 -4.07 5.82 -13.33
CA SER A 12 -5.15 5.13 -12.61
C SER A 12 -4.71 4.63 -11.24
N ASN A 13 -3.43 4.29 -11.08
CA ASN A 13 -2.87 3.70 -9.87
C ASN A 13 -1.33 3.76 -9.84
N LEU A 14 -0.78 3.43 -8.68
CA LEU A 14 0.64 3.13 -8.44
C LEU A 14 0.73 1.86 -7.60
N ALA A 15 1.37 0.81 -8.10
CA ALA A 15 1.64 -0.41 -7.34
C ALA A 15 3.09 -0.43 -6.85
N LEU A 16 3.27 -0.70 -5.56
CA LEU A 16 4.54 -1.09 -4.97
C LEU A 16 4.54 -2.61 -4.82
N VAL A 17 5.52 -3.29 -5.39
CA VAL A 17 5.64 -4.75 -5.38
C VAL A 17 6.94 -5.12 -4.65
N VAL A 18 6.80 -5.81 -3.53
CA VAL A 18 7.91 -6.37 -2.76
C VAL A 18 8.02 -7.85 -3.10
N GLU A 19 9.15 -8.26 -3.67
CA GLU A 19 9.47 -9.66 -3.92
C GLU A 19 10.34 -10.21 -2.79
N LEU A 20 9.93 -11.32 -2.21
CA LEU A 20 10.72 -12.12 -1.26
C LEU A 20 11.70 -13.01 -2.02
N GLU A 21 12.84 -13.33 -1.40
CA GLU A 21 13.88 -14.18 -1.98
C GLU A 21 13.32 -15.55 -2.40
N GLU A 22 12.44 -16.11 -1.55
CA GLU A 22 11.70 -17.32 -1.81
C GLU A 22 10.27 -17.21 -1.26
N LYS A 23 9.43 -18.21 -1.58
CA LYS A 23 8.09 -18.30 -1.01
C LYS A 23 8.22 -18.52 0.51
N ALA A 24 7.57 -17.69 1.30
CA ALA A 24 7.67 -17.70 2.76
C ALA A 24 6.31 -17.40 3.42
N PRO A 25 6.09 -17.84 4.67
CA PRO A 25 4.93 -17.42 5.46
C PRO A 25 5.00 -15.92 5.75
N ILE A 26 3.90 -15.21 5.52
CA ILE A 26 3.73 -13.79 5.84
C ILE A 26 2.62 -13.69 6.88
N SER A 27 2.94 -13.07 8.01
CA SER A 27 2.06 -12.89 9.17
C SER A 27 1.57 -11.45 9.30
N GLU A 28 2.43 -10.48 8.96
CA GLU A 28 2.12 -9.06 9.10
C GLU A 28 2.81 -8.24 8.01
N ILE A 29 2.11 -7.23 7.51
CA ILE A 29 2.65 -6.22 6.62
C ILE A 29 2.41 -4.85 7.28
N SER A 30 3.45 -4.03 7.41
CA SER A 30 3.32 -2.64 7.85
C SER A 30 3.73 -1.67 6.74
N ILE A 31 3.02 -0.54 6.70
CA ILE A 31 3.25 0.53 5.74
C ILE A 31 3.39 1.83 6.51
N ALA A 32 4.62 2.31 6.68
CA ALA A 32 4.91 3.58 7.32
C ALA A 32 4.93 4.70 6.28
N GLN A 33 4.29 5.82 6.61
CA GLN A 33 4.19 6.99 5.74
C GLN A 33 4.55 8.28 6.49
N ASN A 34 4.80 9.34 5.73
CA ASN A 34 5.11 10.64 6.30
C ASN A 34 4.15 11.74 5.84
N GLN A 35 3.42 12.31 6.80
CA GLN A 35 2.56 13.49 6.64
C GLN A 35 1.34 13.34 5.71
N GLY A 36 0.97 12.11 5.34
CA GLY A 36 -0.22 11.79 4.57
C GLY A 36 -1.47 11.55 5.43
N SER A 37 -2.64 11.91 4.90
CA SER A 37 -3.94 11.51 5.44
C SER A 37 -4.94 11.23 4.32
N GLY A 38 -5.74 10.18 4.49
CA GLY A 38 -6.69 9.70 3.47
C GLY A 38 -6.03 8.84 2.40
N GLY A 39 -6.51 8.97 1.17
CA GLY A 39 -6.10 8.13 0.04
C GLY A 39 -6.82 6.78 0.04
N ALA A 40 -6.50 5.95 -0.94
CA ALA A 40 -7.08 4.63 -1.10
C ALA A 40 -6.03 3.69 -1.68
N PHE A 41 -5.89 2.53 -1.05
CA PHE A 41 -5.01 1.47 -1.51
C PHE A 41 -5.55 0.09 -1.17
N THR A 42 -5.04 -0.93 -1.85
CA THR A 42 -5.24 -2.33 -1.46
C THR A 42 -3.90 -2.94 -1.06
N VAL A 43 -3.92 -3.88 -0.12
CA VAL A 43 -2.77 -4.74 0.19
C VAL A 43 -3.12 -6.16 -0.19
N ALA A 44 -2.26 -6.81 -0.95
CA ALA A 44 -2.44 -8.17 -1.42
C ALA A 44 -1.14 -8.98 -1.31
N VAL A 45 -1.29 -10.29 -1.25
CA VAL A 45 -0.18 -11.25 -1.35
C VAL A 45 -0.35 -12.10 -2.59
N SER A 46 0.75 -12.45 -3.25
CA SER A 46 0.73 -13.18 -4.52
C SER A 46 1.90 -14.16 -4.64
N ASN A 47 1.74 -15.15 -5.51
CA ASN A 47 2.81 -16.06 -5.95
C ASN A 47 3.33 -15.70 -7.36
N GLU A 48 2.76 -14.67 -7.98
CA GLU A 48 3.13 -14.15 -9.30
C GLU A 48 3.44 -12.64 -9.21
N PRO A 49 4.34 -12.11 -10.05
CA PRO A 49 4.71 -10.69 -10.05
C PRO A 49 3.64 -9.78 -10.71
N ASP A 50 2.38 -10.20 -10.76
CA ASP A 50 1.26 -9.42 -11.31
C ASP A 50 0.65 -8.50 -10.23
N PRO A 51 0.78 -7.16 -10.36
CA PRO A 51 0.24 -6.20 -9.40
C PRO A 51 -1.30 -6.13 -9.36
N THR A 52 -1.98 -6.80 -10.28
CA THR A 52 -3.45 -6.91 -10.32
C THR A 52 -3.98 -8.26 -9.83
N GLY A 53 -3.07 -9.21 -9.59
CA GLY A 53 -3.40 -10.56 -9.12
C GLY A 53 -3.18 -10.73 -7.60
N GLY A 54 -3.37 -11.97 -7.14
CA GLY A 54 -3.16 -12.36 -5.74
C GLY A 54 -4.42 -12.33 -4.88
N VAL A 55 -4.22 -12.54 -3.58
CA VAL A 55 -5.26 -12.51 -2.55
C VAL A 55 -5.21 -11.15 -1.87
N THR A 56 -6.27 -10.36 -2.04
CA THR A 56 -6.42 -9.08 -1.32
C THR A 56 -6.66 -9.35 0.15
N LEU A 57 -5.80 -8.79 0.99
CA LEU A 57 -5.92 -8.84 2.45
C LEU A 57 -6.82 -7.73 2.96
N THR A 58 -6.70 -6.53 2.40
CA THR A 58 -7.49 -5.37 2.84
C THR A 58 -7.56 -4.26 1.80
N GLU A 59 -8.58 -3.42 1.94
CA GLU A 59 -8.66 -2.08 1.35
C GLU A 59 -8.41 -1.06 2.47
N GLY A 60 -7.52 -0.11 2.23
CA GLY A 60 -6.98 0.79 3.25
C GLY A 60 -6.96 2.25 2.84
N SER A 61 -6.84 3.10 3.87
CA SER A 61 -6.62 4.54 3.80
C SER A 61 -5.78 4.96 5.00
N PHE A 62 -4.90 5.94 4.85
CA PHE A 62 -4.05 6.38 5.96
C PHE A 62 -4.85 7.22 6.98
N THR A 63 -4.99 6.68 8.18
CA THR A 63 -5.57 7.37 9.35
C THR A 63 -4.52 7.75 10.40
N GLY A 64 -3.28 7.28 10.21
CA GLY A 64 -2.14 7.51 11.08
C GLY A 64 -0.81 7.35 10.34
N PRO A 65 0.34 7.43 11.04
CA PRO A 65 1.67 7.34 10.44
C PRO A 65 2.02 5.95 9.92
N GLU A 66 1.29 4.92 10.36
CA GLU A 66 1.50 3.53 9.99
C GLU A 66 0.15 2.86 9.75
N TYR A 67 0.11 1.94 8.79
CA TYR A 67 -1.01 1.04 8.54
C TYR A 67 -0.51 -0.39 8.59
N THR A 68 -1.13 -1.22 9.44
CA THR A 68 -0.73 -2.62 9.66
C THR A 68 -1.82 -3.55 9.16
N VAL A 69 -1.40 -4.63 8.52
CA VAL A 69 -2.28 -5.65 7.93
C VAL A 69 -1.92 -7.01 8.50
N ASP A 70 -2.94 -7.70 9.01
CA ASP A 70 -2.85 -9.09 9.39
C ASP A 70 -2.91 -9.97 8.12
N ALA A 71 -1.97 -10.91 7.99
CA ALA A 71 -1.85 -11.79 6.83
C ALA A 71 -2.07 -13.27 7.20
N HIS A 72 -2.96 -13.54 8.15
CA HIS A 72 -3.39 -14.90 8.47
C HIS A 72 -4.61 -15.32 7.63
N ASN A 73 -4.72 -16.61 7.34
CA ASN A 73 -5.89 -17.19 6.69
C ASN A 73 -7.04 -17.43 7.69
N ASP A 74 -8.16 -17.98 7.22
CA ASP A 74 -9.34 -18.27 8.05
C ASP A 74 -9.06 -19.26 9.20
N ASP A 75 -8.02 -20.08 9.08
CA ASP A 75 -7.56 -21.02 10.11
C ASP A 75 -6.59 -20.37 11.13
N GLY A 76 -6.21 -19.10 10.92
CA GLY A 76 -5.28 -18.36 11.77
C GLY A 76 -3.80 -18.64 11.48
N GLU A 77 -3.48 -19.27 10.35
CA GLU A 77 -2.09 -19.55 9.94
C GLU A 77 -1.58 -18.46 8.99
N PRO A 78 -0.28 -18.07 9.07
CA PRO A 78 0.32 -17.11 8.14
C PRO A 78 0.18 -17.55 6.68
N ILE A 79 -0.12 -16.61 5.79
CA ILE A 79 -0.29 -16.92 4.36
C ILE A 79 1.09 -17.09 3.72
N GLU A 80 1.32 -18.23 3.06
CA GLU A 80 2.53 -18.39 2.25
C GLU A 80 2.42 -17.68 0.89
N ALA A 81 3.34 -16.75 0.64
CA ALA A 81 3.43 -16.02 -0.62
C ALA A 81 4.87 -15.64 -0.96
N ARG A 82 5.10 -15.13 -2.17
CA ARG A 82 6.39 -14.61 -2.62
C ARG A 82 6.37 -13.09 -2.84
N TYR A 83 5.20 -12.51 -3.04
CA TYR A 83 5.04 -11.10 -3.33
C TYR A 83 4.06 -10.44 -2.36
N VAL A 84 4.40 -9.24 -1.90
CA VAL A 84 3.46 -8.30 -1.27
C VAL A 84 3.22 -7.15 -2.24
N ILE A 85 1.96 -6.83 -2.49
CA ILE A 85 1.55 -5.81 -3.45
C ILE A 85 0.71 -4.77 -2.72
N ILE A 86 1.15 -3.51 -2.78
CA ILE A 86 0.39 -2.37 -2.27
C ILE A 86 0.00 -1.50 -3.47
N ASN A 87 -1.29 -1.46 -3.80
CA ASN A 87 -1.79 -0.76 -4.98
C ASN A 87 -2.59 0.49 -4.58
N PHE A 88 -2.01 1.66 -4.79
CA PHE A 88 -2.62 2.96 -4.49
C PHE A 88 -3.46 3.44 -5.68
N THR A 89 -4.76 3.67 -5.47
CA THR A 89 -5.68 4.23 -6.47
C THR A 89 -6.00 5.69 -6.18
N GLU A 90 -5.88 6.13 -4.93
CA GLU A 90 -5.98 7.53 -4.53
C GLU A 90 -4.80 7.95 -3.65
N LEU A 91 -4.19 9.07 -4.00
CA LEU A 91 -3.14 9.70 -3.23
C LEU A 91 -3.69 10.33 -1.95
N PRO A 92 -2.99 10.20 -0.81
CA PRO A 92 -3.35 10.94 0.38
C PRO A 92 -3.11 12.44 0.20
N THR A 93 -3.78 13.23 1.02
CA THR A 93 -3.44 14.64 1.22
C THR A 93 -2.19 14.76 2.10
N LEU A 94 -1.26 15.60 1.72
CA LEU A 94 -0.04 15.86 2.48
C LEU A 94 -0.21 17.16 3.29
N SER A 95 0.11 17.12 4.58
CA SER A 95 -0.02 18.28 5.48
C SER A 95 1.00 19.39 5.20
N ASN A 96 2.08 19.11 4.46
CA ASN A 96 3.19 20.04 4.19
C ASN A 96 3.65 20.00 2.71
N THR A 97 2.83 20.55 1.82
CA THR A 97 3.20 20.75 0.41
C THR A 97 3.73 22.17 0.18
N ASN A 98 4.61 22.33 -0.82
CA ASN A 98 5.08 23.65 -1.28
C ASN A 98 4.02 24.39 -2.13
N SER A 99 2.81 23.82 -2.29
CA SER A 99 1.74 24.35 -3.12
C SER A 99 0.39 23.88 -2.58
N SER A 100 -0.40 24.82 -2.06
CA SER A 100 -1.76 24.57 -1.57
C SER A 100 -2.68 23.95 -2.62
N ASP A 101 -2.46 24.29 -3.88
CA ASP A 101 -3.30 23.86 -5.01
C ASP A 101 -2.96 22.45 -5.47
N ARG A 102 -1.89 21.85 -4.92
CA ARG A 102 -1.46 20.49 -5.21
C ARG A 102 -1.18 19.74 -3.90
N PRO A 103 -2.22 19.46 -3.09
CA PRO A 103 -2.05 18.86 -1.77
C PRO A 103 -1.82 17.34 -1.83
N TYR A 104 -2.13 16.67 -2.94
CA TYR A 104 -2.11 15.21 -3.03
C TYR A 104 -0.72 14.67 -3.35
N GLY A 105 -0.30 13.61 -2.67
CA GLY A 105 0.97 12.94 -2.95
C GLY A 105 1.25 11.78 -2.01
N LEU A 106 2.13 10.89 -2.42
CA LEU A 106 2.52 9.72 -1.63
C LEU A 106 3.94 9.90 -1.08
N ARG A 107 4.15 9.58 0.19
CA ARG A 107 5.47 9.54 0.85
C ARG A 107 5.51 8.32 1.77
N ILE A 108 6.07 7.24 1.26
CA ILE A 108 6.31 6.01 2.02
C ILE A 108 7.71 6.10 2.63
N SER A 109 7.79 5.82 3.92
CA SER A 109 9.05 5.79 4.67
C SER A 109 9.62 4.37 4.66
N GLU A 110 8.78 3.38 4.97
CA GLU A 110 9.18 2.00 5.19
C GLU A 110 8.03 1.05 4.88
N ILE A 111 8.38 -0.15 4.44
CA ILE A 111 7.48 -1.30 4.30
C ILE A 111 8.18 -2.46 4.98
N ASP A 112 7.59 -2.99 6.04
CA ASP A 112 8.06 -4.22 6.67
C ASP A 112 7.13 -5.38 6.32
N VAL A 113 7.74 -6.55 6.11
CA VAL A 113 7.06 -7.82 5.87
C VAL A 113 7.65 -8.82 6.85
N LYS A 114 6.79 -9.44 7.67
CA LYS A 114 7.17 -10.37 8.73
C LYS A 114 6.55 -11.74 8.56
#